data_AF-A0A3A8UJG6-F1
#
_entry.id   AF-A0A3A8UJG6-F1
#
_cell.length_a   1.000
_cell.length_b   1.000
_cell.length_c   1.000
_cell.angle_alpha   90.00
_cell.angle_beta   90.00
_cell.angle_gamma   90.00
#
_symmetry.space_group_name_H-M   'P 1'
#
loop_
_entity.id
_entity.type
_entity.pdbx_description
1 polymer ?
#
loop_
_entity_poly.entity_id
_entity_poly.type
_entity_poly.pdbx_seq_one_letter_code
_entity_poly.pdbx_strand_id
1 'polypeptide(L)'
;MLKMKNRIVPAILAAMALTALTACGGDKAADTTTAAEATTEAQAEESKEEKADESKEEKADESKEESKEETSEEAKADASGDSSDYLAQVDTMNKAAEEFITVSMEFMQLAQDDPENIEAMTECIEKTRATKQAFVDFSQISNPPEGLEEPHAKLAEAAGKYADTLEVYCDVLLASINGEDHEAAATIQDDWTKVATELSEAMGAVEEAASN
;
A
#
# COMPACT_ATOMS: atom_id res chain seq x y z
N MET A 1 -21.29 8.39 -2.03
CA MET A 1 -20.22 9.28 -1.56
C MET A 1 -19.65 8.90 -0.19
N LEU A 2 -20.41 8.86 0.93
CA LEU A 2 -19.81 8.49 2.24
C LEU A 2 -19.11 7.10 2.27
N LYS A 3 -19.62 6.11 1.56
CA LYS A 3 -19.00 4.76 1.47
C LYS A 3 -17.72 4.72 0.62
N MET A 4 -17.50 5.65 -0.31
CA MET A 4 -16.26 5.75 -1.12
C MET A 4 -15.11 6.28 -0.25
N LYS A 5 -15.40 7.35 0.51
CA LYS A 5 -14.42 7.99 1.38
C LYS A 5 -13.76 7.02 2.37
N ASN A 6 -14.53 6.15 3.01
CA ASN A 6 -13.98 5.22 4.00
C ASN A 6 -13.14 4.06 3.43
N ARG A 7 -13.15 3.81 2.11
CA ARG A 7 -12.41 2.70 1.47
C ARG A 7 -11.11 3.13 0.80
N ILE A 8 -10.97 4.41 0.49
CA ILE A 8 -9.74 4.99 -0.11
C ILE A 8 -8.69 5.29 0.98
N VAL A 9 -9.13 5.49 2.23
CA VAL A 9 -8.31 5.94 3.37
C VAL A 9 -7.19 5.00 3.88
N PRO A 10 -7.21 3.64 3.77
CA PRO A 10 -6.19 2.83 4.45
C PRO A 10 -4.86 2.60 3.70
N ALA A 11 -4.70 3.02 2.45
CA ALA A 11 -3.52 2.68 1.62
C ALA A 11 -2.19 3.33 2.08
N ILE A 12 -2.26 4.48 2.74
CA ILE A 12 -1.14 5.44 2.82
C ILE A 12 -0.27 5.25 4.07
N LEU A 13 -0.81 4.69 5.15
CA LEU A 13 -0.17 4.79 6.47
C LEU A 13 1.09 3.94 6.65
N ALA A 14 1.34 2.95 5.80
CA ALA A 14 2.43 2.02 5.99
C ALA A 14 3.61 2.17 5.01
N ALA A 15 3.42 2.82 3.85
CA ALA A 15 4.52 3.14 2.93
C ALA A 15 5.48 4.20 3.52
N MET A 16 4.99 5.11 4.37
CA MET A 16 5.80 6.17 4.99
C MET A 16 6.64 5.71 6.20
N ALA A 17 6.37 4.51 6.75
CA ALA A 17 7.04 4.05 7.98
C ALA A 17 8.46 3.50 7.74
N LEU A 18 8.77 3.05 6.52
CA LEU A 18 10.05 2.39 6.21
C LEU A 18 11.22 3.36 5.94
N THR A 19 10.94 4.63 5.64
CA THR A 19 11.98 5.63 5.33
C THR A 19 12.64 6.25 6.56
N ALA A 20 12.12 6.00 7.77
CA ALA A 20 12.63 6.57 9.01
C ALA A 20 13.87 5.86 9.58
N LEU A 21 14.30 4.72 9.01
CA LEU A 21 15.37 3.88 9.60
C LEU A 21 16.78 4.16 9.06
N THR A 22 16.97 5.03 8.08
CA THR A 22 18.31 5.35 7.53
C THR A 22 19.02 6.51 8.21
N ALA A 23 18.49 7.04 9.32
CA ALA A 23 19.08 8.16 10.07
C ALA A 23 19.65 7.74 11.44
N CYS A 24 20.44 6.68 11.52
CA CYS A 24 21.39 6.48 12.63
C CYS A 24 22.51 5.51 12.23
N GLY A 25 23.48 6.00 11.47
CA GLY A 25 24.64 5.22 11.05
C GLY A 25 25.70 6.10 10.39
N GLY A 26 26.31 7.00 11.16
CA GLY A 26 27.30 7.93 10.62
C GLY A 26 28.09 8.66 11.71
N ASP A 27 29.22 8.07 12.08
CA ASP A 27 30.22 8.52 13.04
C ASP A 27 30.76 9.94 12.71
N LYS A 28 30.48 10.94 13.57
CA LYS A 28 31.34 12.13 13.72
C LYS A 28 31.11 12.83 15.07
N ALA A 29 32.16 12.83 15.88
CA ALA A 29 32.27 13.59 17.12
C ALA A 29 32.58 15.08 16.88
N ALA A 30 32.20 15.89 17.89
CA ALA A 30 32.42 17.34 18.14
C ALA A 30 31.40 18.29 17.47
N ASP A 31 30.78 19.26 18.15
CA ASP A 31 30.91 19.73 19.52
C ASP A 31 29.62 20.46 19.96
N THR A 32 29.50 20.58 21.27
CA THR A 32 28.42 21.09 22.11
C THR A 32 27.89 22.49 21.72
N THR A 33 26.58 22.64 21.61
CA THR A 33 25.91 23.90 21.97
C THR A 33 24.53 23.66 22.58
N THR A 34 24.37 24.26 23.74
CA THR A 34 23.26 24.26 24.67
C THR A 34 22.02 24.99 24.13
N ALA A 35 20.87 24.58 24.68
CA ALA A 35 19.56 25.26 24.77
C ALA A 35 18.56 25.02 23.63
N ALA A 36 17.55 24.19 23.91
CA ALA A 36 16.27 24.70 24.40
C ALA A 36 15.42 23.53 24.95
N GLU A 37 15.16 23.57 26.26
CA GLU A 37 14.03 22.87 26.85
C GLU A 37 12.75 23.49 26.28
N ALA A 38 11.89 22.66 25.69
CA ALA A 38 10.50 22.99 25.47
C ALA A 38 9.65 21.96 26.21
N THR A 39 9.26 22.36 27.42
CA THR A 39 8.12 21.84 28.16
C THR A 39 6.91 21.78 27.24
N THR A 40 6.22 20.64 27.16
CA THR A 40 4.80 20.63 26.79
C THR A 40 4.09 19.63 27.66
N GLU A 41 3.20 20.19 28.46
CA GLU A 41 2.33 19.53 29.42
C GLU A 41 1.48 18.46 28.75
N ALA A 42 1.52 17.26 29.34
CA ALA A 42 0.48 16.27 29.18
C ALA A 42 -0.78 16.78 29.89
N GLN A 43 -1.83 17.09 29.12
CA GLN A 43 -3.17 17.25 29.65
C GLN A 43 -4.01 16.07 29.16
N ALA A 44 -4.05 15.04 30.00
CA ALA A 44 -5.10 14.04 29.99
C ALA A 44 -6.27 14.62 30.79
N GLU A 45 -7.43 14.81 30.16
CA GLU A 45 -8.70 14.79 30.87
C GLU A 45 -9.60 13.71 30.27
N GLU A 46 -9.88 12.78 31.16
CA GLU A 46 -10.86 11.71 31.12
C GLU A 46 -12.26 12.31 31.31
N SER A 47 -13.25 11.85 30.54
CA SER A 47 -14.64 11.87 31.01
C SER A 47 -15.43 10.70 30.42
N LYS A 48 -15.53 9.65 31.24
CA LYS A 48 -16.66 8.71 31.43
C LYS A 48 -17.99 9.51 31.53
N GLU A 49 -19.21 9.04 31.27
CA GLU A 49 -19.82 7.71 31.32
C GLU A 49 -21.26 7.75 30.73
N GLU A 50 -21.70 6.63 30.14
CA GLU A 50 -23.06 6.02 30.07
C GLU A 50 -24.34 6.82 29.73
N LYS A 51 -25.14 6.30 28.78
CA LYS A 51 -26.20 5.30 29.11
C LYS A 51 -26.83 4.61 27.89
N ALA A 52 -27.15 3.34 28.12
CA ALA A 52 -27.91 2.41 27.30
C ALA A 52 -29.39 2.79 27.09
N ASP A 53 -30.02 2.24 26.04
CA ASP A 53 -31.22 1.39 26.18
C ASP A 53 -31.45 0.54 24.91
N GLU A 54 -32.05 -0.61 25.11
CA GLU A 54 -32.25 -1.73 24.20
C GLU A 54 -33.42 -1.49 23.23
N SER A 55 -33.48 -2.27 22.14
CA SER A 55 -34.47 -3.35 21.98
C SER A 55 -34.76 -3.62 20.50
N LYS A 56 -34.65 -4.91 20.14
CA LYS A 56 -35.71 -5.74 19.53
C LYS A 56 -35.22 -6.63 18.37
N GLU A 57 -35.35 -7.93 18.63
CA GLU A 57 -35.31 -9.06 17.69
C GLU A 57 -36.24 -8.87 16.48
N GLU A 58 -35.86 -9.42 15.32
CA GLU A 58 -36.59 -10.55 14.73
C GLU A 58 -35.79 -11.24 13.61
N LYS A 59 -35.97 -12.57 13.54
CA LYS A 59 -35.37 -13.53 12.59
C LYS A 59 -35.96 -13.44 11.17
N ALA A 60 -35.19 -13.89 10.18
CA ALA A 60 -35.57 -14.89 9.15
C ALA A 60 -34.37 -15.05 8.20
N ASP A 61 -33.68 -16.18 8.10
CA ASP A 61 -34.04 -17.52 7.59
C ASP A 61 -33.31 -17.77 6.25
N GLU A 62 -32.84 -19.00 6.11
CA GLU A 62 -31.86 -19.47 5.14
C GLU A 62 -32.44 -19.57 3.71
N SER A 63 -31.59 -19.34 2.71
CA SER A 63 -31.65 -20.17 1.50
C SER A 63 -30.28 -20.27 0.86
N LYS A 64 -29.74 -21.47 1.05
CA LYS A 64 -28.64 -22.09 0.34
C LYS A 64 -29.18 -22.64 -0.99
N GLU A 65 -28.59 -22.27 -2.11
CA GLU A 65 -28.34 -23.25 -3.17
C GLU A 65 -27.17 -22.82 -4.06
N GLU A 66 -26.22 -23.75 -4.19
CA GLU A 66 -25.05 -23.70 -5.06
C GLU A 66 -25.46 -23.79 -6.53
N SER A 67 -24.76 -23.07 -7.40
CA SER A 67 -24.41 -23.64 -8.69
C SER A 67 -23.02 -23.18 -9.11
N LYS A 68 -22.15 -24.18 -9.19
CA LYS A 68 -20.78 -24.14 -9.65
C LYS A 68 -20.80 -24.51 -11.13
N GLU A 69 -20.27 -23.66 -11.99
CA GLU A 69 -19.55 -24.13 -13.18
C GLU A 69 -18.53 -23.09 -13.61
N GLU A 70 -17.25 -23.48 -13.49
CA GLU A 70 -16.12 -22.78 -14.08
C GLU A 70 -16.18 -22.89 -15.61
N THR A 71 -15.89 -21.80 -16.31
CA THR A 71 -15.12 -21.88 -17.56
C THR A 71 -14.33 -20.60 -17.71
N SER A 72 -13.01 -20.80 -17.72
CA SER A 72 -11.96 -19.86 -18.07
C SER A 72 -12.17 -19.28 -19.46
N GLU A 73 -12.15 -17.96 -19.58
CA GLU A 73 -11.60 -17.26 -20.75
C GLU A 73 -11.33 -15.79 -20.39
N GLU A 74 -10.21 -15.28 -20.89
CA GLU A 74 -9.63 -13.96 -20.68
C GLU A 74 -10.65 -12.82 -20.82
N ALA A 75 -11.09 -12.25 -19.71
CA ALA A 75 -11.75 -10.96 -19.71
C ALA A 75 -10.67 -9.87 -19.63
N LYS A 76 -10.34 -9.31 -20.80
CA LYS A 76 -9.80 -7.95 -20.90
C LYS A 76 -10.53 -7.06 -19.87
N ALA A 77 -9.77 -6.42 -18.99
CA ALA A 77 -10.27 -5.40 -18.08
C ALA A 77 -10.80 -4.21 -18.89
N ASP A 78 -12.03 -4.31 -19.38
CA ASP A 78 -12.89 -3.19 -19.76
C ASP A 78 -13.93 -3.08 -18.65
N ALA A 79 -13.45 -2.76 -17.43
CA ALA A 79 -14.24 -2.70 -16.22
C ALA A 79 -13.95 -1.40 -15.46
N SER A 80 -14.90 -0.50 -15.61
CA SER A 80 -15.26 0.70 -14.85
C SER A 80 -15.88 1.57 -15.94
N GLY A 81 -17.13 2.03 -15.92
CA GLY A 81 -17.54 3.28 -15.30
C GLY A 81 -18.55 3.07 -14.19
N ASP A 82 -18.60 1.85 -13.64
CA ASP A 82 -19.32 1.58 -12.40
C ASP A 82 -18.42 1.88 -11.19
N SER A 83 -18.94 2.70 -10.27
CA SER A 83 -18.23 3.11 -9.05
C SER A 83 -17.91 1.94 -8.11
N SER A 84 -18.64 0.82 -8.17
CA SER A 84 -18.38 -0.36 -7.35
C SER A 84 -17.13 -1.10 -7.81
N ASP A 85 -16.98 -1.28 -9.13
CA ASP A 85 -15.82 -1.98 -9.71
C ASP A 85 -14.54 -1.18 -9.49
N TYR A 86 -14.62 0.15 -9.66
CA TYR A 86 -13.50 1.05 -9.35
C TYR A 86 -13.05 0.92 -7.89
N LEU A 87 -14.01 0.91 -6.95
CA LEU A 87 -13.71 0.74 -5.53
C LEU A 87 -13.12 -0.64 -5.21
N ALA A 88 -13.59 -1.69 -5.87
CA ALA A 88 -13.03 -3.02 -5.71
C ALA A 88 -11.56 -3.05 -6.16
N GLN A 89 -11.21 -2.34 -7.23
CA GLN A 89 -9.81 -2.22 -7.68
C GLN A 89 -8.95 -1.43 -6.69
N VAL A 90 -9.48 -0.35 -6.11
CA VAL A 90 -8.79 0.37 -5.01
C VAL A 90 -8.59 -0.55 -3.80
N ASP A 91 -9.59 -1.31 -3.39
CA ASP A 91 -9.46 -2.27 -2.28
C ASP A 91 -8.41 -3.35 -2.59
N THR A 92 -8.31 -3.81 -3.84
CA THR A 92 -7.30 -4.78 -4.28
C THR A 92 -5.89 -4.18 -4.18
N MET A 93 -5.68 -2.93 -4.61
CA MET A 93 -4.41 -2.23 -4.39
C MET A 93 -4.07 -2.11 -2.90
N ASN A 94 -5.04 -1.80 -2.05
CA ASN A 94 -4.81 -1.67 -0.60
C ASN A 94 -4.37 -3.00 0.01
N LYS A 95 -5.02 -4.11 -0.37
CA LYS A 95 -4.62 -5.45 0.07
C LYS A 95 -3.23 -5.82 -0.42
N ALA A 96 -2.89 -5.48 -1.66
CA ALA A 96 -1.56 -5.70 -2.20
C ALA A 96 -0.49 -4.89 -1.43
N ALA A 97 -0.80 -3.66 -1.01
CA ALA A 97 0.08 -2.87 -0.16
C ALA A 97 0.24 -3.50 1.24
N GLU A 98 -0.85 -3.97 1.87
CA GLU A 98 -0.81 -4.71 3.14
C GLU A 98 0.04 -5.99 3.05
N GLU A 99 -0.11 -6.74 1.95
CA GLU A 99 0.68 -7.93 1.67
C GLU A 99 2.15 -7.58 1.46
N PHE A 100 2.46 -6.52 0.70
CA PHE A 100 3.82 -6.00 0.53
C PHE A 100 4.51 -5.73 1.87
N ILE A 101 3.83 -5.07 2.80
CA ILE A 101 4.37 -4.78 4.15
C ILE A 101 4.61 -6.07 4.92
N THR A 102 3.64 -6.98 4.89
CA THR A 102 3.72 -8.27 5.60
C THR A 102 4.92 -9.08 5.10
N VAL A 103 5.03 -9.26 3.78
CA VAL A 103 6.14 -10.01 3.17
C VAL A 103 7.48 -9.30 3.38
N SER A 104 7.51 -7.97 3.38
CA SER A 104 8.73 -7.21 3.70
C SER A 104 9.20 -7.43 5.14
N MET A 105 8.27 -7.53 6.11
CA MET A 105 8.61 -7.89 7.49
C MET A 105 9.13 -9.32 7.59
N GLU A 106 8.51 -10.27 6.89
CA GLU A 106 9.00 -11.65 6.80
C GLU A 106 10.41 -11.72 6.23
N PHE A 107 10.69 -10.98 5.14
CA PHE A 107 12.02 -10.90 4.54
C PHE A 107 13.05 -10.34 5.52
N MET A 108 12.74 -9.23 6.20
CA MET A 108 13.66 -8.65 7.21
C MET A 108 13.94 -9.61 8.36
N GLN A 109 12.92 -10.32 8.84
CA GLN A 109 13.08 -11.32 9.88
C GLN A 109 13.95 -12.48 9.40
N LEU A 110 13.69 -12.99 8.19
CA LEU A 110 14.45 -14.10 7.62
C LEU A 110 15.93 -13.71 7.41
N ALA A 111 16.20 -12.51 6.89
CA ALA A 111 17.56 -12.01 6.73
C ALA A 111 18.30 -11.86 8.07
N GLN A 112 17.58 -11.69 9.18
CA GLN A 112 18.17 -11.63 10.52
C GLN A 112 18.37 -13.03 11.13
N ASP A 113 17.38 -13.91 11.01
CA ASP A 113 17.33 -15.20 11.70
C ASP A 113 18.14 -16.28 10.93
N ASP A 114 18.15 -16.24 9.60
CA ASP A 114 18.81 -17.21 8.72
C ASP A 114 19.30 -16.57 7.40
N PRO A 115 20.33 -15.69 7.46
CA PRO A 115 20.83 -14.95 6.29
C PRO A 115 21.42 -15.82 5.17
N GLU A 116 21.70 -17.10 5.43
CA GLU A 116 22.21 -18.03 4.41
C GLU A 116 21.07 -18.70 3.62
N ASN A 117 19.82 -18.51 4.04
CA ASN A 117 18.64 -19.08 3.40
C ASN A 117 18.18 -18.24 2.20
N ILE A 118 19.02 -18.22 1.17
CA ILE A 118 18.79 -17.49 -0.08
C ILE A 118 17.50 -17.95 -0.76
N GLU A 119 17.14 -19.23 -0.66
CA GLU A 119 15.93 -19.79 -1.25
C GLU A 119 14.65 -19.16 -0.65
N ALA A 120 14.53 -19.14 0.67
CA ALA A 120 13.38 -18.52 1.33
C ALA A 120 13.36 -16.99 1.14
N MET A 121 14.54 -16.34 1.11
CA MET A 121 14.63 -14.90 0.81
C MET A 121 14.16 -14.60 -0.62
N THR A 122 14.52 -15.45 -1.58
CA THR A 122 14.04 -15.37 -2.97
C THR A 122 12.52 -15.52 -3.02
N GLU A 123 11.95 -16.49 -2.29
CA GLU A 123 10.50 -16.67 -2.23
C GLU A 123 9.78 -15.42 -1.68
N CYS A 124 10.31 -14.81 -0.62
CA CYS A 124 9.78 -13.54 -0.11
C CYS A 124 9.86 -12.42 -1.16
N ILE A 125 10.97 -12.30 -1.89
CA ILE A 125 11.10 -11.27 -2.95
C ILE A 125 10.10 -11.51 -4.09
N GLU A 126 9.86 -12.76 -4.48
CA GLU A 126 8.86 -13.08 -5.52
C GLU A 126 7.42 -12.84 -5.05
N LYS A 127 7.10 -13.11 -3.78
CA LYS A 127 5.80 -12.72 -3.19
C LYS A 127 5.62 -11.21 -3.20
N THR A 128 6.65 -10.46 -2.81
CA THR A 128 6.69 -9.00 -2.91
C THR A 128 6.46 -8.55 -4.35
N ARG A 129 7.14 -9.16 -5.33
CA ARG A 129 6.98 -8.85 -6.76
C ARG A 129 5.55 -9.07 -7.23
N ALA A 130 4.89 -10.14 -6.79
CA ALA A 130 3.52 -10.45 -7.18
C ALA A 130 2.51 -9.36 -6.78
N THR A 131 2.76 -8.62 -5.70
CA THR A 131 1.87 -7.53 -5.24
C THR A 131 1.73 -6.41 -6.28
N LYS A 132 2.71 -6.25 -7.19
CA LYS A 132 2.68 -5.24 -8.25
C LYS A 132 1.45 -5.37 -9.17
N GLN A 133 0.92 -6.58 -9.32
CA GLN A 133 -0.15 -6.85 -10.30
C GLN A 133 -1.40 -6.01 -10.02
N ALA A 134 -1.75 -5.79 -8.75
CA ALA A 134 -2.88 -4.96 -8.39
C ALA A 134 -2.75 -3.51 -8.91
N PHE A 135 -1.54 -2.96 -8.89
CA PHE A 135 -1.23 -1.62 -9.38
C PHE A 135 -1.20 -1.57 -10.91
N VAL A 136 -0.66 -2.62 -11.55
CA VAL A 136 -0.73 -2.79 -13.01
C VAL A 136 -2.18 -2.80 -13.45
N ASP A 137 -3.01 -3.66 -12.86
CA ASP A 137 -4.42 -3.80 -13.25
C ASP A 137 -5.20 -2.49 -13.06
N PHE A 138 -4.95 -1.78 -11.96
CA PHE A 138 -5.53 -0.46 -11.74
C PHE A 138 -5.10 0.57 -12.79
N SER A 139 -3.81 0.58 -13.17
CA SER A 139 -3.28 1.51 -14.17
C SER A 139 -3.92 1.35 -15.56
N GLN A 140 -4.50 0.18 -15.84
CA GLN A 140 -5.14 -0.14 -17.12
C GLN A 140 -6.63 0.20 -17.16
N ILE A 141 -7.20 0.74 -16.07
CA ILE A 141 -8.59 1.20 -16.08
C ILE A 141 -8.70 2.36 -17.09
N SER A 142 -9.45 2.16 -18.18
CA SER A 142 -9.58 3.16 -19.24
C SER A 142 -10.82 4.04 -19.12
N ASN A 143 -11.75 3.65 -18.25
CA ASN A 143 -13.08 4.25 -18.14
C ASN A 143 -13.41 4.52 -16.64
N PRO A 144 -12.81 5.52 -16.00
CA PRO A 144 -13.10 5.82 -14.59
C PRO A 144 -14.55 6.27 -14.35
N PRO A 145 -15.02 6.26 -13.09
CA PRO A 145 -16.30 6.86 -12.73
C PRO A 145 -16.40 8.33 -13.16
N GLU A 146 -17.61 8.78 -13.51
CA GLU A 146 -17.87 10.17 -13.90
C GLU A 146 -17.40 11.16 -12.83
N GLY A 147 -16.68 12.20 -13.25
CA GLY A 147 -16.09 13.21 -12.35
C GLY A 147 -14.74 12.81 -11.75
N LEU A 148 -14.25 11.61 -12.01
CA LEU A 148 -12.92 11.15 -11.59
C LEU A 148 -11.92 11.04 -12.74
N GLU A 149 -12.23 11.52 -13.95
CA GLU A 149 -11.40 11.28 -15.15
C GLU A 149 -9.96 11.80 -14.99
N GLU A 150 -9.81 13.07 -14.58
CA GLU A 150 -8.50 13.66 -14.34
C GLU A 150 -7.75 13.07 -13.14
N PRO A 151 -8.35 12.99 -11.92
CA PRO A 151 -7.64 12.42 -10.78
C PRO A 151 -7.35 10.93 -10.94
N HIS A 152 -8.21 10.18 -11.64
CA HIS A 152 -7.93 8.80 -12.00
C HIS A 152 -6.73 8.70 -12.94
N ALA A 153 -6.64 9.50 -14.00
CA ALA A 153 -5.51 9.45 -14.92
C ALA A 153 -4.17 9.65 -14.18
N LYS A 154 -4.13 10.56 -13.21
CA LYS A 154 -2.95 10.77 -12.34
C LYS A 154 -2.66 9.54 -11.47
N LEU A 155 -3.69 8.94 -10.87
CA LEU A 155 -3.54 7.76 -10.03
C LEU A 155 -3.13 6.52 -10.84
N ALA A 156 -3.68 6.33 -12.03
CA ALA A 156 -3.32 5.25 -12.95
C ALA A 156 -1.87 5.36 -13.40
N GLU A 157 -1.40 6.57 -13.76
CA GLU A 157 -0.01 6.82 -14.09
C GLU A 157 0.92 6.52 -12.90
N ALA A 158 0.58 7.01 -11.71
CA ALA A 158 1.37 6.78 -10.51
C ALA A 158 1.40 5.30 -10.10
N ALA A 159 0.28 4.58 -10.22
CA ALA A 159 0.20 3.14 -9.98
C ALA A 159 1.06 2.34 -10.96
N GLY A 160 1.07 2.71 -12.24
CA GLY A 160 1.96 2.10 -13.24
C GLY A 160 3.43 2.29 -12.88
N LYS A 161 3.86 3.53 -12.58
CA LYS A 161 5.24 3.82 -12.17
C LYS A 161 5.63 3.09 -10.87
N TYR A 162 4.70 2.98 -9.93
CA TYR A 162 4.92 2.24 -8.69
C TYR A 162 5.18 0.76 -8.98
N ALA A 163 4.37 0.13 -9.84
CA ALA A 163 4.55 -1.26 -10.25
C ALA A 163 5.89 -1.49 -10.97
N ASP A 164 6.25 -0.60 -11.89
CA ASP A 164 7.53 -0.67 -12.62
C ASP A 164 8.72 -0.54 -11.66
N THR A 165 8.66 0.40 -10.71
CA THR A 165 9.73 0.58 -9.72
C THR A 165 9.81 -0.60 -8.76
N LEU A 166 8.66 -1.20 -8.38
CA LEU A 166 8.62 -2.39 -7.54
C LEU A 166 9.31 -3.59 -8.21
N GLU A 167 9.14 -3.74 -9.53
CA GLU A 167 9.87 -4.76 -10.29
C GLU A 167 11.39 -4.57 -10.15
N VAL A 168 11.87 -3.35 -10.42
CA VAL A 168 13.29 -3.02 -10.33
C VAL A 168 13.80 -3.20 -8.90
N TYR A 169 12.99 -2.86 -7.89
CA TYR A 169 13.33 -3.05 -6.49
C TYR A 169 13.54 -4.54 -6.16
N CYS A 170 12.64 -5.41 -6.62
CA CYS A 170 12.80 -6.86 -6.48
C CYS A 170 14.05 -7.38 -7.21
N ASP A 171 14.35 -6.88 -8.41
CA ASP A 171 15.56 -7.25 -9.15
C ASP A 171 16.84 -6.85 -8.41
N VAL A 172 16.87 -5.65 -7.80
CA VAL A 172 17.97 -5.20 -6.95
C VAL A 172 18.13 -6.10 -5.73
N LEU A 173 17.02 -6.46 -5.06
CA LEU A 173 17.07 -7.36 -3.90
C LEU A 173 17.60 -8.75 -4.28
N LEU A 174 17.15 -9.31 -5.41
CA LEU A 174 17.64 -10.60 -5.91
C LEU A 174 19.12 -10.56 -6.22
N ALA A 175 19.60 -9.51 -6.91
CA ALA A 175 21.02 -9.35 -7.18
C ALA A 175 21.81 -9.29 -5.86
N SER A 176 21.34 -8.49 -4.89
CA SER A 176 21.97 -8.33 -3.58
C SER A 176 22.12 -9.65 -2.81
N ILE A 177 21.05 -10.46 -2.71
CA ILE A 177 21.11 -11.74 -1.98
C ILE A 177 21.98 -12.79 -2.69
N ASN A 178 22.20 -12.64 -4.00
CA ASN A 178 23.11 -13.49 -4.78
C ASN A 178 24.55 -12.95 -4.82
N GLY A 179 24.82 -11.79 -4.20
CA GLY A 179 26.13 -11.13 -4.22
C GLY A 179 26.49 -10.53 -5.59
N GLU A 180 25.49 -10.20 -6.39
CA GLU A 180 25.61 -9.60 -7.72
C GLU A 180 25.36 -8.08 -7.65
N ASP A 181 25.98 -7.33 -8.56
CA ASP A 181 25.73 -5.90 -8.71
C ASP A 181 24.47 -5.66 -9.58
N HIS A 182 23.69 -4.64 -9.26
CA HIS A 182 22.57 -4.18 -10.08
C HIS A 182 22.71 -2.68 -10.41
N GLU A 183 22.43 -2.29 -11.65
CA GLU A 183 22.63 -0.90 -12.12
C GLU A 183 21.80 0.13 -11.35
N ALA A 184 20.60 -0.26 -10.91
CA ALA A 184 19.70 0.59 -10.14
C ALA A 184 20.01 0.64 -8.63
N ALA A 185 20.96 -0.16 -8.12
CA ALA A 185 21.20 -0.28 -6.67
C ALA A 185 21.51 1.06 -5.98
N ALA A 186 22.11 2.02 -6.70
CA ALA A 186 22.45 3.34 -6.18
C ALA A 186 21.27 4.34 -6.16
N THR A 187 20.22 4.12 -6.95
CA THR A 187 19.10 5.08 -7.11
C THR A 187 17.77 4.53 -6.62
N ILE A 188 17.65 3.21 -6.48
CA ILE A 188 16.36 2.55 -6.25
C ILE A 188 15.62 3.06 -5.00
N GLN A 189 16.34 3.47 -3.95
CA GLN A 189 15.72 4.02 -2.74
C GLN A 189 15.07 5.39 -2.99
N ASP A 190 15.74 6.26 -3.76
CA ASP A 190 15.20 7.57 -4.13
C ASP A 190 14.04 7.41 -5.11
N ASP A 191 14.19 6.51 -6.09
CA ASP A 191 13.15 6.18 -7.06
C ASP A 191 11.89 5.65 -6.36
N TRP A 192 12.06 4.72 -5.40
CA TRP A 192 10.98 4.18 -4.57
C TRP A 192 10.26 5.26 -3.77
N THR A 193 11.02 6.13 -3.10
CA THR A 193 10.45 7.24 -2.31
C THR A 193 9.65 8.20 -3.18
N LYS A 194 10.16 8.51 -4.38
CA LYS A 194 9.50 9.36 -5.34
C LYS A 194 8.17 8.75 -5.81
N VAL A 195 8.17 7.51 -6.28
CA VAL A 195 6.93 6.89 -6.80
C VAL A 195 5.89 6.65 -5.69
N ALA A 196 6.32 6.35 -4.46
CA ALA A 196 5.42 6.24 -3.32
C ALA A 196 4.76 7.59 -2.98
N THR A 197 5.50 8.69 -3.11
CA THR A 197 4.97 10.05 -2.91
C THR A 197 3.97 10.42 -4.01
N GLU A 198 4.34 10.21 -5.28
CA GLU A 198 3.45 10.46 -6.43
C GLU A 198 2.14 9.65 -6.31
N LEU A 199 2.23 8.37 -5.91
CA LEU A 199 1.08 7.51 -5.68
C LEU A 199 0.17 8.05 -4.56
N SER A 200 0.76 8.43 -3.42
CA SER A 200 0.01 8.98 -2.28
C SER A 200 -0.69 10.30 -2.64
N GLU A 201 -0.03 11.20 -3.35
CA GLU A 201 -0.63 12.47 -3.79
C GLU A 201 -1.79 12.24 -4.76
N ALA A 202 -1.62 11.30 -5.71
CA ALA A 202 -2.66 10.97 -6.67
C ALA A 202 -3.88 10.30 -6.01
N MET A 203 -3.67 9.44 -5.00
CA MET A 203 -4.76 8.89 -4.19
C MET A 203 -5.53 9.99 -3.46
N GLY A 204 -4.83 10.96 -2.87
CA GLY A 204 -5.45 12.11 -2.21
C GLY A 204 -6.33 12.94 -3.18
N ALA A 205 -5.87 13.14 -4.42
CA ALA A 205 -6.65 13.85 -5.44
C ALA A 205 -7.94 13.10 -5.82
N VAL A 206 -7.89 11.77 -5.90
CA VAL A 206 -9.10 10.94 -6.13
C VAL A 206 -10.06 11.03 -4.95
N GLU A 207 -9.55 11.01 -3.71
CA GLU A 207 -10.39 11.13 -2.51
C GLU A 207 -11.09 12.50 -2.42
N GLU A 208 -10.36 13.58 -2.72
CA GLU A 208 -10.90 14.94 -2.76
C GLU A 208 -12.00 15.05 -3.83
N ALA A 209 -11.73 14.56 -5.04
CA ALA A 209 -12.68 14.59 -6.13
C ALA A 209 -13.94 13.76 -5.83
N ALA A 210 -13.79 12.57 -5.22
CA ALA A 210 -14.92 11.71 -4.84
C ALA A 210 -15.76 12.26 -3.67
N SER A 211 -15.28 13.32 -3.01
CA SER A 211 -15.94 13.97 -1.88
C SER A 211 -16.79 15.20 -2.26
N ASN A 212 -16.64 15.69 -3.49
CA ASN A 212 -17.37 16.83 -4.04
C ASN A 212 -18.65 16.41 -4.77
#